data_AF-X1VX16-F1
#
_entry.id   AF-X1VX16-F1
#
_cell.length_a   1.000
_cell.length_b   1.000
_cell.length_c   1.000
_cell.angle_alpha   90.00
_cell.angle_beta   90.00
_cell.angle_gamma   90.00
#
_symmetry.space_group_name_H-M   'P 1'
#
loop_
_entity.id
_entity.type
_entity.pdbx_description
1 polymer ?
#
loop_
_entity_poly.entity_id
_entity_poly.type
_entity_poly.pdbx_seq_one_letter_code
_entity_poly.pdbx_strand_id
1 'polypeptide(L)' 'MSDKLTPLEIEFCTLIENGLISKEIAMLTNIICKTVGDHQKNIRKKLAITNKDINLASFLQHLES' A
#
# COMPACT_ATOMS: atom_id res chain seq x y z
N MET A 1 5.93 -2.90 -11.41
CA MET A 1 5.91 -2.59 -9.96
C MET A 1 7.28 -2.69 -9.24
N SER A 2 8.23 -3.53 -9.69
CA SER A 2 9.39 -3.98 -8.88
C SER A 2 10.51 -2.97 -8.61
N ASP A 3 10.71 -1.95 -9.43
CA ASP A 3 12.00 -1.23 -9.39
C ASP A 3 12.10 -0.15 -8.30
N LYS A 4 11.02 0.11 -7.56
CA LYS A 4 10.99 1.15 -6.50
C LYS A 4 10.45 0.69 -5.15
N LEU A 5 9.64 -0.36 -5.13
CA LEU A 5 9.02 -0.88 -3.91
C LEU A 5 9.88 -1.98 -3.28
N THR A 6 9.94 -2.02 -1.95
CA THR A 6 10.54 -3.17 -1.25
C THR A 6 9.63 -4.38 -1.34
N PRO A 7 10.13 -5.62 -1.14
CA PRO A 7 9.29 -6.81 -1.15
C PRO A 7 8.07 -6.73 -0.21
N LEU A 8 8.27 -6.14 0.98
CA LEU A 8 7.21 -5.89 1.94
C LEU A 8 6.17 -4.87 1.42
N GLU A 9 6.62 -3.82 0.73
CA GLU A 9 5.69 -2.85 0.13
C GLU A 9 4.92 -3.44 -1.04
N ILE A 10 5.50 -4.38 -1.80
CA ILE A 10 4.78 -5.12 -2.85
C ILE A 10 3.67 -5.96 -2.22
N GLU A 11 3.97 -6.73 -1.17
CA GLU A 11 2.97 -7.50 -0.44
C GLU A 11 1.84 -6.60 0.10
N PHE A 12 2.19 -5.43 0.66
CA PHE A 12 1.20 -4.47 1.10
C PHE A 12 0.35 -3.93 -0.05
N CYS A 13 0.94 -3.64 -1.21
CA CYS A 13 0.17 -3.21 -2.38
C CYS A 13 -0.84 -4.28 -2.79
N THR A 14 -0.43 -5.55 -2.81
CA THR A 14 -1.32 -6.68 -3.11
C THR A 14 -2.44 -6.83 -2.07
N LEU A 15 -2.17 -6.61 -0.78
CA LEU A 15 -3.25 -6.65 0.21
C LEU A 15 -4.22 -5.45 0.05
N ILE A 16 -3.68 -4.26 -0.23
CA ILE A 16 -4.47 -3.03 -0.40
C ILE A 16 -5.33 -3.10 -1.68
N GLU A 17 -4.80 -3.62 -2.80
CA GLU A 17 -5.56 -3.76 -4.05
C GLU A 17 -6.72 -4.75 -3.92
N ASN A 18 -6.56 -5.77 -3.06
CA ASN A 18 -7.60 -6.73 -2.71
C ASN A 18 -8.65 -6.15 -1.73
N GLY A 19 -8.53 -4.88 -1.36
CA GLY A 19 -9.51 -4.17 -0.54
C GLY A 19 -9.35 -4.35 0.97
N LEU A 20 -8.23 -4.93 1.44
CA LEU A 20 -8.00 -5.08 2.88
C LEU A 20 -7.72 -3.73 3.54
N ILE A 21 -8.28 -3.54 4.74
CA ILE A 21 -8.05 -2.34 5.54
C ILE A 21 -6.77 -2.45 6.36
N SER A 22 -6.19 -1.32 6.77
CA SER A 22 -4.92 -1.26 7.51
C SER A 22 -4.90 -2.11 8.79
N LYS A 23 -6.06 -2.36 9.40
CA LYS A 23 -6.20 -3.25 10.57
C LYS A 23 -6.04 -4.73 10.20
N GLU A 24 -6.60 -5.16 9.08
CA GLU A 24 -6.50 -6.54 8.60
C GLU A 24 -5.08 -6.81 8.11
N ILE A 25 -4.49 -5.87 7.37
CA ILE A 25 -3.09 -5.95 6.92
C ILE A 25 -2.15 -6.06 8.13
N ALA A 26 -2.38 -5.26 9.17
CA ALA A 26 -1.64 -5.33 10.43
C ALA A 26 -1.70 -6.72 11.07
N MET A 27 -2.89 -7.34 11.10
CA MET A 27 -3.08 -8.68 11.64
C MET A 27 -2.39 -9.75 10.80
N LEU A 28 -2.50 -9.68 9.47
CA LEU A 28 -1.91 -10.66 8.55
C LEU A 28 -0.39 -10.61 8.52
N THR A 29 0.17 -9.40 8.60
CA THR A 29 1.63 -9.17 8.53
C THR A 29 2.30 -9.13 9.90
N ASN A 30 1.51 -9.26 10.97
CA ASN A 30 1.95 -9.15 12.37
C ASN A 30 2.69 -7.83 12.68
N ILE A 31 2.23 -6.73 12.06
CA ILE A 31 2.78 -5.38 12.18
C ILE A 31 1.71 -4.46 12.79
N ILE A 32 2.10 -3.50 13.63
CA ILE A 32 1.13 -2.55 14.20
C ILE A 32 0.50 -1.65 13.13
N CYS A 33 -0.78 -1.30 13.27
CA CYS A 33 -1.51 -0.46 12.29
C CYS A 33 -0.83 0.89 12.01
N LYS A 34 -0.13 1.46 13.00
CA LYS A 34 0.64 2.71 12.80
C LYS A 34 1.73 2.53 11.73
N THR A 35 2.50 1.46 11.84
CA THR A 35 3.56 1.11 10.88
C THR A 35 2.97 0.81 9.51
N VAL A 36 1.78 0.18 9.44
CA VAL A 36 1.05 0.01 8.18
C VAL A 36 0.74 1.36 7.52
N GLY A 37 0.29 2.35 8.29
CA GLY A 37 0.08 3.71 7.79
C GLY A 37 1.36 4.38 7.28
N ASP A 38 2.50 4.14 7.94
CA ASP A 38 3.79 4.68 7.49
C ASP A 38 4.28 3.99 6.21
N HIS A 39 4.07 2.67 6.05
CA HIS A 39 4.29 1.98 4.78
C HIS A 39 3.40 2.54 3.67
N GLN A 40 2.10 2.76 3.91
CA GLN A 40 1.19 3.37 2.93
C GLN A 40 1.64 4.77 2.49
N LYS A 41 2.18 5.58 3.41
CA LYS A 41 2.77 6.88 3.06
C LYS A 41 4.00 6.72 2.16
N ASN A 42 4.87 5.77 2.47
CA ASN A 42 6.07 5.51 1.66
C ASN A 42 5.71 4.98 0.27
N ILE A 43 4.74 4.08 0.17
CA ILE A 43 4.17 3.60 -1.09
C ILE A 43 3.63 4.80 -1.89
N ARG A 44 2.81 5.67 -1.29
CA ARG A 44 2.30 6.90 -1.94
C ARG A 44 3.41 7.83 -2.44
N LYS A 45 4.53 7.95 -1.71
CA LYS A 45 5.71 8.72 -2.14
C LYS A 45 6.37 8.07 -3.35
N LYS A 46 6.60 6.76 -3.30
CA LYS A 46 7.24 5.99 -4.37
C LYS A 46 6.41 5.94 -5.65
N LEU A 47 5.08 5.98 -5.53
CA LEU A 47 4.13 6.07 -6.64
C LEU A 47 3.82 7.51 -7.09
N ALA A 48 4.46 8.53 -6.49
CA ALA A 48 4.23 9.95 -6.84
C ALA A 48 2.75 10.39 -6.78
N ILE A 49 2.00 9.85 -5.84
CA ILE A 49 0.59 10.20 -5.54
C ILE A 49 0.42 10.83 -4.15
N THR A 50 1.52 11.23 -3.53
CA THR A 50 1.46 11.98 -2.26
C THR A 50 0.72 13.30 -2.46
N ASN A 51 -0.11 13.68 -1.48
CA ASN A 51 -0.96 14.89 -1.49
C ASN A 51 -2.03 14.93 -2.60
N LYS A 52 -2.29 13.81 -3.27
CA LYS A 52 -3.44 13.67 -4.17
C LYS A 52 -4.59 13.05 -3.39
N ASP A 53 -5.80 13.53 -3.65
CA ASP A 53 -7.03 12.92 -3.13
C ASP A 53 -7.38 11.67 -3.94
N ILE A 54 -6.49 10.68 -3.88
CA ILE A 54 -6.57 9.42 -4.63
C ILE A 54 -6.58 8.28 -3.62
N ASN A 55 -7.58 7.41 -3.71
CA ASN A 55 -7.61 6.17 -2.96
C ASN A 55 -6.47 5.24 -3.42
N LEU A 56 -5.63 4.79 -2.49
CA LEU A 56 -4.47 3.96 -2.81
C LEU A 56 -4.88 2.60 -3.41
N ALA A 57 -5.95 1.97 -2.92
CA ALA A 57 -6.45 0.71 -3.46
C ALA A 57 -6.96 0.86 -4.89
N SER A 58 -7.79 1.87 -5.15
CA SER A 58 -8.27 2.14 -6.51
C SER A 58 -7.12 2.47 -7.46
N PHE A 59 -6.12 3.22 -7.01
CA PHE A 59 -4.94 3.52 -7.82
C PHE A 59 -4.15 2.26 -8.19
N LEU A 60 -3.92 1.37 -7.23
CA LEU A 60 -3.20 0.11 -7.45
C LEU A 60 -3.95 -0.80 -8.44
N GLN A 61 -5.27 -0.91 -8.30
CA GLN A 61 -6.11 -1.68 -9.24
C GLN A 61 -6.02 -1.19 -10.69
N HIS A 62 -5.93 0.13 -10.90
CA HIS A 62 -5.75 0.69 -12.24
C HIS A 62 -4.32 0.52 -12.78
N LEU A 63 -3.32 0.35 -11.91
CA LEU A 63 -1.91 0.26 -12.31
C LEU A 63 -1.53 -1.15 -12.79
N GLU A 64 -2.24 -2.19 -12.37
CA GLU A 64 -2.08 -3.59 -12.80
C GLU A 64 -2.92 -3.94 -14.05
N SER A 65 -3.73 -3.00 -14.58
CA SER A 65 -4.54 -3.18 -15.80
C SER A 65 -3.83 -2.76 -17.09
#